data_AF-A0A0W7YUH3-F1
#
_entry.id   AF-A0A0W7YUH3-F1
#
_cell.length_a   1.000
_cell.length_b   1.000
_cell.length_c   1.000
_cell.angle_alpha   90.00
_cell.angle_beta   90.00
_cell.angle_gamma   90.00
#
_symmetry.space_group_name_H-M   'P 1'
#
loop_
_entity.id
_entity.type
_entity.pdbx_description
1 polymer ?
#
loop_
_entity_poly.entity_id
_entity_poly.type
_entity_poly.pdbx_seq_one_letter_code
_entity_poly.pdbx_strand_id
1 'polypeptide(L)' 'MLIFDEAISNLDQQTAEHFAQTINRLKGKVTMIFITHQVPKGLQVDEVVNMGQHAMQMSLVEEDV' A
#
# COMPACT_ATOMS: atom_id res chain seq x y z
N MET A 1 15.89 2.38 2.62
CA MET A 1 14.58 2.39 1.96
C MET A 1 14.15 0.95 1.77
N LEU A 2 12.93 0.60 2.16
CA LEU A 2 12.35 -0.74 1.97
C LEU A 2 11.10 -0.62 1.09
N ILE A 3 10.93 -1.56 0.17
CA ILE A 3 9.75 -1.62 -0.71
C ILE A 3 9.18 -3.02 -0.59
N PHE A 4 7.90 -3.10 -0.27
CA PHE A 4 7.16 -4.35 -0.14
C PHE A 4 6.05 -4.35 -1.20
N ASP A 5 6.19 -5.24 -2.18
CA ASP A 5 5.21 -5.44 -3.22
C ASP A 5 4.44 -6.74 -2.95
N GLU A 6 3.13 -6.62 -2.78
CA GLU A 6 2.19 -7.70 -2.44
C GLU A 6 2.59 -8.60 -1.25
N ALA A 7 3.49 -8.16 -0.37
CA ALA A 7 4.07 -9.00 0.68
C ALA A 7 3.06 -9.53 1.72
N ILE A 8 1.82 -9.03 1.71
CA ILE A 8 0.75 -9.34 2.67
C ILE A 8 -0.45 -10.04 1.98
N SER A 9 -0.44 -10.18 0.65
CA SER A 9 -1.61 -10.67 -0.11
C SER A 9 -1.95 -12.13 0.15
N ASN A 10 -0.95 -12.94 0.52
CA ASN A 10 -1.10 -14.38 0.76
C ASN A 10 -1.08 -14.76 2.26
N LEU A 11 -1.20 -13.78 3.15
CA LEU A 11 -1.23 -14.01 4.59
C LEU A 11 -2.67 -14.07 5.08
N ASP A 12 -2.95 -14.99 6.00
CA ASP A 12 -4.18 -14.93 6.78
C ASP A 12 -4.20 -13.68 7.67
N GLN A 13 -5.38 -13.31 8.17
CA GLN A 13 -5.57 -12.10 8.94
C GLN A 13 -4.69 -12.04 10.20
N GLN A 14 -4.49 -13.16 10.90
CA GLN A 14 -3.67 -13.20 12.11
C GLN A 14 -2.20 -12.95 11.78
N THR A 15 -1.69 -13.61 10.73
CA THR A 15 -0.31 -13.43 10.29
C THR A 15 -0.05 -12.03 9.75
N ALA A 16 -1.00 -11.43 9.05
CA ALA A 16 -0.92 -10.05 8.58
C ALA A 16 -0.81 -9.04 9.74
N GLU A 17 -1.53 -9.27 10.84
CA GLU A 17 -1.42 -8.43 12.05
C GLU A 17 -0.05 -8.59 12.74
N HIS A 18 0.48 -9.81 12.83
CA HIS A 18 1.84 -10.03 13.35
C HIS A 18 2.92 -9.37 12.48
N PHE A 19 2.75 -9.41 11.16
CA PHE A 19 3.60 -8.69 10.23
C PHE A 19 3.54 -7.19 10.48
N ALA A 20 2.34 -6.61 10.59
CA ALA A 20 2.14 -5.19 10.87
C ALA A 20 2.82 -4.75 12.17
N GLN A 21 2.73 -5.54 13.24
CA GLN A 21 3.43 -5.26 14.50
C GLN A 21 4.95 -5.17 14.33
N THR A 22 5.54 -6.02 13.48
CA THR A 22 6.98 -6.00 13.20
C THR A 22 7.36 -4.74 12.43
N ILE A 23 6.62 -4.43 11.37
CA ILE A 23 6.86 -3.26 10.52
C ILE A 23 6.72 -1.95 11.29
N ASN A 24 5.72 -1.85 12.18
CA ASN A 24 5.51 -0.65 13.00
C ASN A 24 6.75 -0.29 13.85
N ARG A 25 7.59 -1.26 14.23
CA ARG A 25 8.85 -1.00 14.97
C ARG A 25 9.92 -0.29 14.14
N LEU A 26 9.76 -0.31 12.81
CA LEU A 26 10.63 0.33 11.83
C LEU A 26 10.09 1.70 11.39
N LYS A 27 8.85 2.04 11.73
CA LYS A 27 8.25 3.36 11.44
C LYS A 27 9.12 4.47 12.01
N GLY A 28 9.38 5.49 11.20
CA GLY A 28 10.24 6.64 11.56
C GLY A 28 11.75 6.37 11.55
N LYS A 29 12.20 5.11 11.38
CA LYS A 29 13.63 4.78 11.26
C LYS A 29 14.07 4.63 9.80
N VAL A 30 13.17 4.16 8.94
CA VAL A 30 13.42 3.94 7.52
C VAL A 30 12.19 4.34 6.72
N THR A 31 12.42 4.86 5.51
CA THR A 31 11.36 5.06 4.52
C THR A 31 10.89 3.70 3.99
N MET A 32 9.58 3.45 4.07
CA MET A 32 8.93 2.21 3.64
C MET A 32 7.79 2.52 2.68
N ILE A 33 7.71 1.75 1.59
CA ILE A 33 6.59 1.80 0.63
C ILE A 33 5.93 0.43 0.59
N PHE A 34 4.62 0.40 0.77
CA PHE A 34 3.79 -0.80 0.67
C PHE A 34 2.88 -0.70 -0.55
N ILE A 35 2.93 -1.71 -1.40
CA ILE A 35 2.01 -1.88 -2.53
C ILE A 35 1.19 -3.13 -2.20
N THR A 36 -0.09 -2.95 -1.90
CA THR A 36 -0.97 -4.05 -1.47
C THR A 36 -2.42 -3.76 -1.82
N HIS A 37 -3.18 -4.83 -2.08
CA HIS A 37 -4.62 -4.76 -2.30
C HIS A 37 -5.39 -4.46 -1.00
N GLN A 38 -4.88 -4.91 0.15
CA GLN A 38 -5.51 -4.72 1.45
C GLN A 38 -4.46 -4.28 2.47
N VAL A 39 -4.77 -3.24 3.23
CA VAL A 39 -3.91 -2.73 4.31
C VAL A 39 -4.37 -3.37 5.63
N PRO A 40 -3.50 -4.08 6.37
CA PRO A 40 -3.84 -4.62 7.69
C PRO A 40 -4.28 -3.53 8.65
N LYS A 41 -5.26 -3.82 9.52
CA LYS A 41 -5.80 -2.80 10.44
C LYS A 41 -4.75 -2.29 11.44
N GLY A 42 -3.86 -3.17 11.87
CA GLY A 42 -2.76 -2.81 12.77
C GLY A 42 -1.57 -2.10 12.11
N LEU A 43 -1.52 -1.97 10.78
CA LEU A 43 -0.39 -1.35 10.10
C LEU A 43 -0.45 0.18 10.23
N GLN A 44 0.57 0.76 10.85
CA GLN A 44 0.68 2.21 11.00
C GLN A 44 1.45 2.78 9.82
N VAL A 45 0.73 3.47 8.94
CA VAL A 45 1.30 4.18 7.80
C VAL A 45 1.24 5.69 8.02
N ASP A 46 2.05 6.43 7.28
CA ASP A 46 1.99 7.89 7.31
C ASP A 46 0.94 8.41 6.33
N GLU A 47 0.85 7.79 5.15
CA GLU A 47 -0.13 8.12 4.12
C GLU A 47 -0.62 6.85 3.43
N VAL A 48 -1.87 6.87 2.96
CA VAL A 48 -2.48 5.82 2.13
C VAL A 48 -2.89 6.42 0.80
N VAL A 49 -2.37 5.86 -0.29
CA VAL A 49 -2.78 6.24 -1.65
C VAL A 49 -3.55 5.09 -2.28
N ASN A 50 -4.80 5.34 -2.66
CA ASN A 50 -5.62 4.37 -3.37
C ASN A 50 -5.48 4.56 -4.90
N MET A 51 -4.88 3.59 -5.57
CA MET A 51 -4.68 3.62 -7.02
C MET A 51 -5.94 3.30 -7.83
N GLY A 52 -6.98 2.72 -7.21
CA GLY A 52 -8.22 2.36 -7.90
C GLY A 52 -9.14 3.54 -8.25
N GLN A 53 -8.97 4.70 -7.61
CA GLN A 53 -9.83 5.87 -7.85
C GLN A 53 -9.30 6.82 -8.94
N HIS A 54 -8.03 6.68 -9.36
CA HIS A 54 -7.43 7.55 -10.38
C HIS A 54 -7.51 7.02 -11.82
N ALA A 55 -7.93 5.77 -12.04
CA ALA A 55 -8.06 5.21 -13.39
C ALA A 55 -9.18 5.88 -14.22
N MET A 56 -10.10 6.64 -13.60
CA MET A 56 -11.18 7.34 -14.32
C MET A 56 -10.84 8.78 -14.74
N GLN A 57 -9.62 9.28 -14.49
CA GLN A 57 -9.20 10.60 -15.00
C GLN A 57 -8.11 10.47 -16.07
N MET A 58 -8.29 9.54 -17.00
CA MET A 58 -7.66 9.60 -18.32
C MET A 58 -8.72 10.16 -19.27
N SER A 59 -8.86 11.50 -19.28
CA SER A 59 -9.67 12.18 -20.30
C SER A 59 -9.06 11.83 -21.65
N LEU A 60 -9.80 11.09 -22.48
CA LEU A 60 -9.51 10.94 -23.90
C LEU A 60 -9.41 12.35 -24.49
N VAL A 61 -8.21 12.78 -24.89
CA VAL A 61 -8.08 13.92 -25.78
C VAL A 61 -8.55 13.41 -27.15
N GLU A 62 -9.75 13.81 -27.57
CA GLU A 62 -10.14 13.65 -28.96
C GLU A 62 -9.19 14.51 -29.80
N GLU A 63 -8.40 13.87 -30.66
CA GLU A 63 -7.62 14.55 -31.67
C GLU A 63 -8.57 15.04 -32.76
N ASP A 64 -8.84 16.35 -32.77
CA ASP A 64 -9.49 17.02 -33.90
C ASP A 64 -8.60 16.92 -35.15
N VAL A 65 -9.14 16.36 -36.23
CA VAL A 65 -8.52 16.25 -37.58
C VAL A 65 -9.07 17.33 -38.49
#